data_AF-B7Q9L8-F1
#
_entry.id   AF-B7Q9L8-F1
#
_cell.length_a   1.000
_cell.length_b   1.000
_cell.length_c   1.000
_cell.angle_alpha   90.00
_cell.angle_beta   90.00
_cell.angle_gamma   90.00
#
_symmetry.space_group_name_H-M   'P 1'
#
loop_
_entity.id
_entity.type
_entity.pdbx_description
1 polymer ?
#
loop_
_entity_poly.entity_id
_entity_poly.type
_entity_poly.pdbx_seq_one_letter_code
_entity_poly.pdbx_strand_id
1 'polypeptide(L)'
;MMEIMEALCCAKGRDNEDMAVSTYEDVIRVLGVHTTRSNTKVATQCGRRTRSFAQLDRLSGHLANHLLNADTKAPTDVVVCVSCPDDAIVAALATLRLSACCIPVSPTCSVLGAVMDEVPPSCVVVDSKTESRFSGFEPARTIDIGSLLASLSASESEDDICVMSPAPPQSYGLPGPLFQILSEEGERCLLMADQCLSRYRWEWKAHPAEKNDVVAVVNDVDSARFWEDVVGVLAAGATLVIPTTAQKRSPTALLKFLSREAVTRLELSPDCLLSLLRRAWLEHRHAPLSQLTLVKCSQGLLTSPLVRLFRIVLPHARLVYVYEHAGLCCAYQCPPSDCEPQCHTILEGDLVVLGKPVGLCNVVVRDEFLRDCAEGETGSINLCGKADHVLVSTGDSGFVNAEGNLVLTAMTTPRLGGRKVSADDLLSKPLSQVIERAACSLVLQGPRQTRCPLVDATTSFESVASVLAKCFVAKNRLDLAVGNTEDQHMRALKHIWPLIVEQGTSRVILDESGHVAAVALGLDLCSEMTASDDLAEGYRAIMEMHQQLEGTLREAMRAGGHRMLLCFMVGTSMETSPADNAALVQS
;
A
#
# COMPACT_ATOMS: atom_id res chain seq x y z
N MET A 1 -1.42 9.05 -22.71
CA MET A 1 -0.89 7.68 -22.47
C MET A 1 0.15 7.30 -23.54
N MET A 2 -0.14 7.43 -24.85
CA MET A 2 0.85 7.24 -25.93
C MET A 2 2.03 8.22 -25.86
N GLU A 3 1.77 9.49 -25.52
CA GLU A 3 2.82 10.50 -25.28
C GLU A 3 3.68 10.20 -24.03
N ILE A 4 3.10 9.55 -23.01
CA ILE A 4 3.83 9.09 -21.81
C ILE A 4 4.77 7.93 -22.19
N MET A 5 4.33 7.06 -23.10
CA MET A 5 5.12 5.93 -23.60
C MET A 5 6.28 6.36 -24.49
N GLU A 6 6.09 7.33 -25.39
CA GLU A 6 7.18 7.91 -26.19
C GLU A 6 8.23 8.59 -25.30
N ALA A 7 7.79 9.21 -24.23
CA ALA A 7 8.64 9.99 -23.37
C ALA A 7 9.56 9.19 -22.44
N LEU A 8 9.06 8.08 -21.89
CA LEU A 8 9.87 7.12 -21.12
C LEU A 8 10.89 6.42 -22.03
N CYS A 9 10.51 6.09 -23.27
CA CYS A 9 11.44 5.54 -24.26
C CYS A 9 12.58 6.51 -24.64
N CYS A 10 12.32 7.82 -24.60
CA CYS A 10 13.29 8.87 -24.93
C CYS A 10 14.28 9.22 -23.80
N ALA A 11 14.06 8.78 -22.55
CA ALA A 11 14.89 9.07 -21.37
C ALA A 11 16.30 8.44 -21.35
N LYS A 12 16.76 7.88 -22.47
CA LYS A 12 18.02 7.11 -22.57
C LYS A 12 19.29 7.98 -22.56
N GLY A 13 19.92 8.14 -21.40
CA GLY A 13 21.39 8.08 -21.26
C GLY A 13 22.17 9.35 -20.88
N ARG A 14 22.89 9.25 -19.76
CA ARG A 14 24.34 9.53 -19.61
C ARG A 14 24.95 8.45 -18.69
N ASP A 15 26.03 7.83 -19.16
CA ASP A 15 27.07 7.07 -18.45
C ASP A 15 26.62 6.08 -17.36
N ASN A 16 26.28 4.86 -17.77
CA ASN A 16 26.40 3.65 -16.94
C ASN A 16 26.49 2.42 -17.87
N GLU A 17 27.71 2.08 -18.29
CA GLU A 17 27.99 0.92 -19.15
C GLU A 17 27.65 -0.44 -18.49
N ASP A 18 27.31 -0.48 -17.19
CA ASP A 18 26.90 -1.69 -16.47
C ASP A 18 25.37 -1.93 -16.39
N MET A 19 24.54 -1.09 -17.02
CA MET A 19 23.08 -1.01 -16.74
C MET A 19 22.12 -1.31 -17.91
N ALA A 20 22.53 -2.11 -18.89
CA ALA A 20 21.66 -2.49 -20.02
C ALA A 20 20.71 -3.67 -19.69
N VAL A 21 19.65 -3.39 -18.94
CA VAL A 21 18.43 -4.24 -18.89
C VAL A 21 17.30 -3.30 -19.31
N SER A 22 16.90 -3.39 -20.57
CA SER A 22 16.00 -2.46 -21.27
C SER A 22 14.86 -3.15 -22.04
N THR A 23 14.76 -4.49 -21.95
CA THR A 23 13.85 -5.30 -22.77
C THR A 23 13.26 -6.51 -22.01
N TYR A 24 12.23 -7.15 -22.59
CA TYR A 24 11.69 -8.46 -22.18
C TYR A 24 12.78 -9.51 -21.94
N GLU A 25 13.80 -9.53 -22.81
CA GLU A 25 14.90 -10.48 -22.74
C GLU A 25 15.65 -10.36 -21.43
N ASP A 26 15.73 -9.16 -20.86
CA ASP A 26 16.54 -8.93 -19.69
C ASP A 26 15.84 -9.38 -18.40
N VAL A 27 14.49 -9.35 -18.35
CA VAL A 27 13.73 -9.95 -17.23
C VAL A 27 13.91 -11.47 -17.22
N ILE A 28 13.69 -12.13 -18.36
CA ILE A 28 13.84 -13.59 -18.48
C ILE A 28 15.29 -14.03 -18.31
N ARG A 29 16.25 -13.26 -18.86
CA ARG A 29 17.70 -13.54 -18.69
C ARG A 29 18.12 -13.44 -17.24
N VAL A 30 17.63 -12.45 -16.48
CA VAL A 30 17.93 -12.34 -15.04
C VAL A 30 17.36 -13.54 -14.26
N LEU A 31 16.17 -14.03 -14.62
CA LEU A 31 15.65 -15.28 -14.04
C LEU A 31 16.53 -16.49 -14.36
N GLY A 32 17.00 -16.60 -15.62
CA GLY A 32 17.93 -17.65 -16.04
C GLY A 32 19.32 -17.58 -15.37
N VAL A 33 19.75 -16.41 -14.89
CA VAL A 33 20.97 -16.30 -14.08
C VAL A 33 20.79 -16.99 -12.72
N HIS A 34 19.60 -16.91 -12.12
CA HIS A 34 19.34 -17.55 -10.84
C HIS A 34 19.16 -19.07 -10.95
N THR A 35 18.69 -19.57 -12.09
CA THR A 35 18.60 -21.02 -12.33
C THR A 35 19.98 -21.68 -12.40
N THR A 36 20.98 -20.99 -12.96
CA THR A 36 22.36 -21.48 -13.00
C THR A 36 23.11 -21.32 -11.66
N ARG A 37 22.83 -20.26 -10.90
CA ARG A 37 23.53 -19.95 -9.64
C ARG A 37 22.88 -20.53 -8.38
N SER A 38 21.59 -20.84 -8.41
CA SER A 38 20.79 -21.23 -7.22
C SER A 38 19.56 -22.08 -7.60
N ASN A 39 19.77 -23.14 -8.38
CA ASN A 39 18.72 -24.01 -8.94
C ASN A 39 17.72 -24.57 -7.91
N THR A 40 18.17 -24.94 -6.70
CA THR A 40 17.35 -25.52 -5.62
C THR A 40 16.76 -24.50 -4.67
N LYS A 41 17.12 -23.21 -4.77
CA LYS A 41 16.57 -22.16 -3.90
C LYS A 41 15.08 -21.96 -4.21
N VAL A 42 14.27 -21.87 -3.16
CA VAL A 42 12.83 -21.57 -3.26
C VAL A 42 12.65 -20.17 -3.85
N ALA A 43 11.96 -20.10 -4.97
CA ALA A 43 11.62 -18.85 -5.65
C ALA A 43 10.23 -18.36 -5.24
N THR A 44 9.23 -19.25 -5.20
CA THR A 44 7.86 -18.90 -4.80
C THR A 44 7.32 -19.88 -3.76
N GLN A 45 6.49 -19.36 -2.86
CA GLN A 45 5.72 -20.16 -1.92
C GLN A 45 4.31 -19.59 -1.77
N CYS A 46 3.32 -20.43 -2.06
CA CYS A 46 1.89 -20.12 -1.94
C CYS A 46 1.19 -21.21 -1.14
N GLY A 47 0.83 -20.91 0.11
CA GLY A 47 0.27 -21.90 1.03
C GLY A 47 1.28 -23.01 1.34
N ARG A 48 0.98 -24.25 0.92
CA ARG A 48 1.88 -25.41 1.07
C ARG A 48 2.70 -25.72 -0.19
N ARG A 49 2.43 -25.01 -1.30
CA ARG A 49 3.14 -25.22 -2.56
C ARG A 49 4.38 -24.33 -2.59
N THR A 50 5.52 -24.94 -2.88
CA THR A 50 6.81 -24.26 -3.07
C THR A 50 7.35 -24.61 -4.44
N ARG A 51 7.95 -23.64 -5.13
CA ARG A 51 8.69 -23.87 -6.38
C ARG A 51 10.09 -23.29 -6.28
N SER A 52 11.09 -24.05 -6.69
CA SER A 52 12.45 -23.53 -6.86
C SER A 52 12.57 -22.67 -8.12
N PHE A 53 13.66 -21.90 -8.24
CA PHE A 53 13.97 -21.18 -9.48
C PHE A 53 14.04 -22.12 -10.69
N ALA A 54 14.65 -23.31 -10.55
CA ALA A 54 14.70 -24.28 -11.64
C ALA A 54 13.32 -24.84 -12.01
N GLN A 55 12.44 -25.08 -11.03
CA GLN A 55 11.08 -25.53 -11.30
C GLN A 55 10.26 -24.45 -12.00
N LEU A 56 10.36 -23.18 -11.58
CA LEU A 56 9.69 -22.08 -12.28
C LEU A 56 10.17 -21.93 -13.72
N ASP A 57 11.48 -22.03 -13.94
CA ASP A 57 12.08 -21.93 -15.27
C ASP A 57 11.59 -23.07 -16.18
N ARG A 58 11.64 -24.31 -15.70
CA ARG A 58 11.16 -25.49 -16.43
C ARG A 58 9.67 -25.39 -16.76
N LEU A 59 8.82 -25.10 -15.76
CA LEU A 59 7.37 -25.04 -15.96
C LEU A 59 6.97 -23.89 -16.90
N SER A 60 7.59 -22.72 -16.76
CA SER A 60 7.33 -21.58 -17.65
C SER A 60 7.83 -21.84 -19.07
N GLY A 61 8.97 -22.52 -19.24
CA GLY A 61 9.49 -22.93 -20.55
C GLY A 61 8.57 -23.91 -21.28
N HIS A 62 8.12 -24.97 -20.60
CA HIS A 62 7.18 -25.92 -21.20
C HIS A 62 5.84 -25.27 -21.55
N LEU A 63 5.31 -24.40 -20.68
CA LEU A 63 4.08 -23.67 -20.98
C LEU A 63 4.28 -22.70 -22.16
N ALA A 64 5.43 -22.04 -22.27
CA ALA A 64 5.76 -21.20 -23.42
C ALA A 64 5.80 -22.00 -24.74
N ASN A 65 6.40 -23.20 -24.73
CA ASN A 65 6.37 -24.10 -25.89
C ASN A 65 4.94 -24.55 -26.25
N HIS A 66 4.14 -24.88 -25.24
CA HIS A 66 2.75 -25.26 -25.47
C HIS A 66 1.94 -24.08 -26.04
N LEU A 67 2.19 -22.86 -25.57
CA LEU A 67 1.62 -21.63 -26.13
C LEU A 67 2.07 -21.41 -27.59
N LEU A 68 3.31 -21.78 -27.95
CA LEU A 68 3.90 -21.61 -29.28
C LEU A 68 3.48 -22.61 -30.38
N ASN A 69 2.60 -23.58 -30.11
CA ASN A 69 2.20 -24.65 -31.04
C ASN A 69 2.33 -24.32 -32.55
N ALA A 70 2.99 -25.20 -33.29
CA ALA A 70 3.45 -25.01 -34.67
C ALA A 70 2.38 -24.59 -35.71
N ASP A 71 1.09 -24.84 -35.42
CA ASP A 71 -0.02 -24.57 -36.33
C ASP A 71 -0.67 -23.18 -36.12
N THR A 72 -0.19 -22.38 -35.15
CA THR A 72 -0.77 -21.08 -34.80
C THR A 72 0.29 -19.97 -34.74
N LYS A 73 -0.11 -18.73 -35.07
CA LYS A 73 0.75 -17.56 -34.87
C LYS A 73 1.04 -17.41 -33.36
N ALA A 74 2.29 -17.07 -33.02
CA ALA A 74 2.66 -16.77 -31.64
C ALA A 74 1.69 -15.73 -31.04
N PRO A 75 1.18 -15.95 -29.81
CA PRO A 75 0.24 -15.02 -29.20
C PRO A 75 0.92 -13.67 -28.95
N THR A 76 0.20 -12.57 -29.20
CA THR A 76 0.65 -11.22 -28.84
C THR A 76 0.20 -10.83 -27.44
N ASP A 77 -0.98 -11.32 -27.03
CA ASP A 77 -1.62 -11.02 -25.77
C ASP A 77 -2.20 -12.30 -25.18
N VAL A 78 -1.89 -12.57 -23.92
CA VAL A 78 -2.34 -13.77 -23.19
C VAL A 78 -3.07 -13.34 -21.93
N VAL A 79 -4.36 -13.65 -21.86
CA VAL A 79 -5.16 -13.46 -20.64
C VAL A 79 -4.89 -14.61 -19.68
N VAL A 80 -4.53 -14.28 -18.45
CA VAL A 80 -4.25 -15.25 -17.39
C VAL A 80 -5.27 -15.09 -16.28
N CYS A 81 -6.18 -16.04 -16.15
CA CYS A 81 -7.22 -16.05 -15.12
C CYS A 81 -7.20 -17.38 -14.39
N VAL A 82 -6.41 -17.50 -13.33
CA VAL A 82 -6.19 -18.75 -12.59
C VAL A 82 -6.33 -18.52 -11.09
N SER A 83 -6.83 -19.52 -10.37
CA SER A 83 -7.18 -19.41 -8.95
C SER A 83 -5.96 -19.39 -8.02
N CYS A 84 -4.82 -19.93 -8.46
CA CYS A 84 -3.58 -19.97 -7.69
C CYS A 84 -2.59 -18.91 -8.18
N PRO A 85 -2.15 -17.96 -7.32
CA PRO A 85 -1.16 -16.94 -7.71
C PRO A 85 0.17 -17.52 -8.20
N ASP A 86 0.59 -18.67 -7.66
CA ASP A 86 1.81 -19.36 -8.08
C ASP A 86 1.70 -19.89 -9.53
N ASP A 87 0.52 -20.38 -9.93
CA ASP A 87 0.26 -20.79 -11.31
C ASP A 87 0.15 -19.57 -12.25
N ALA A 88 -0.38 -18.45 -11.74
CA ALA A 88 -0.41 -17.19 -12.49
C ALA A 88 1.01 -16.69 -12.79
N ILE A 89 1.95 -16.82 -11.84
CA ILE A 89 3.36 -16.46 -12.05
C ILE A 89 3.98 -17.34 -13.15
N VAL A 90 3.73 -18.65 -13.14
CA VAL A 90 4.22 -19.54 -14.21
C VAL A 90 3.65 -19.15 -15.57
N ALA A 91 2.35 -18.86 -15.64
CA ALA A 91 1.68 -18.40 -16.87
C ALA A 91 2.27 -17.07 -17.37
N ALA A 92 2.44 -16.09 -16.49
CA ALA A 92 3.04 -14.81 -16.83
C ALA A 92 4.46 -14.98 -17.36
N LEU A 93 5.32 -15.74 -16.67
CA LEU A 93 6.69 -16.00 -17.13
C LEU A 93 6.70 -16.70 -18.50
N ALA A 94 5.79 -17.64 -18.73
CA ALA A 94 5.64 -18.29 -20.03
C ALA A 94 5.25 -17.29 -21.13
N THR A 95 4.30 -16.40 -20.86
CA THR A 95 3.90 -15.32 -21.76
C THR A 95 5.05 -14.36 -22.07
N LEU A 96 5.81 -13.94 -21.05
CA LEU A 96 6.95 -13.04 -21.22
C LEU A 96 8.09 -13.66 -22.04
N ARG A 97 8.30 -14.98 -21.97
CA ARG A 97 9.25 -15.69 -22.85
C ARG A 97 8.91 -15.57 -24.33
N LEU A 98 7.63 -15.37 -24.65
CA LEU A 98 7.13 -15.20 -26.01
C LEU A 98 7.16 -13.75 -26.48
N SER A 99 7.68 -12.82 -25.65
CA SER A 99 7.55 -11.38 -25.87
C SER A 99 6.09 -10.93 -26.04
N ALA A 100 5.17 -11.65 -25.41
CA ALA A 100 3.74 -11.34 -25.42
C ALA A 100 3.37 -10.53 -24.17
N CYS A 101 2.32 -9.72 -24.28
CA CYS A 101 1.73 -9.00 -23.17
C CYS A 101 0.92 -9.97 -22.29
N CYS A 102 1.19 -9.97 -20.99
CA CYS A 102 0.40 -10.73 -20.02
C CYS A 102 -0.75 -9.87 -19.48
N ILE A 103 -1.98 -10.39 -19.54
CA ILE A 103 -3.19 -9.72 -19.04
C ILE A 103 -3.71 -10.52 -17.85
N PRO A 104 -3.23 -10.23 -16.63
CA PRO A 104 -3.64 -10.95 -15.44
C PRO A 104 -5.05 -10.50 -15.01
N VAL A 105 -5.93 -11.48 -14.82
CA VAL A 105 -7.31 -11.23 -14.42
C VAL A 105 -7.59 -11.99 -13.13
N SER A 106 -8.11 -11.28 -12.13
CA SER A 106 -8.53 -11.88 -10.88
C SER A 106 -9.66 -12.91 -11.11
N PRO A 107 -9.61 -14.09 -10.47
CA PRO A 107 -10.68 -15.09 -10.51
C PRO A 107 -12.05 -14.55 -10.08
N THR A 108 -12.08 -13.45 -9.33
CA THR A 108 -13.29 -12.78 -8.85
C THR A 108 -13.59 -11.46 -9.58
N CYS A 109 -12.85 -11.12 -10.63
CA CYS A 109 -13.03 -9.88 -11.40
C CYS A 109 -14.50 -9.71 -11.84
N SER A 110 -15.14 -8.60 -11.51
CA SER A 110 -16.54 -8.33 -11.87
C SER A 110 -16.72 -7.82 -13.30
N VAL A 111 -15.66 -7.30 -13.92
CA VAL A 111 -15.68 -6.63 -15.23
C VAL A 111 -15.08 -7.46 -16.36
N LEU A 112 -15.09 -8.79 -16.23
CA LEU A 112 -14.49 -9.71 -17.22
C LEU A 112 -14.99 -9.45 -18.66
N GLY A 113 -16.27 -9.10 -18.85
CA GLY A 113 -16.80 -8.75 -20.18
C GLY A 113 -16.09 -7.57 -20.81
N ALA A 114 -15.94 -6.46 -20.07
CA ALA A 114 -15.22 -5.28 -20.54
C ALA A 114 -13.75 -5.58 -20.84
N VAL A 115 -13.11 -6.44 -20.03
CA VAL A 115 -11.73 -6.89 -20.28
C VAL A 115 -11.60 -7.61 -21.62
N MET A 116 -12.53 -8.53 -21.90
CA MET A 116 -12.53 -9.32 -23.13
C MET A 116 -12.93 -8.51 -24.37
N ASP A 117 -13.79 -7.50 -24.21
CA ASP A 117 -14.19 -6.59 -25.29
C ASP A 117 -13.05 -5.63 -25.67
N GLU A 118 -12.29 -5.15 -24.67
CA GLU A 118 -11.17 -4.24 -24.91
C GLU A 118 -9.96 -4.96 -25.52
N VAL A 119 -9.70 -6.20 -25.10
CA VAL A 119 -8.62 -7.01 -25.63
C VAL A 119 -9.15 -8.37 -26.06
N PRO A 120 -9.49 -8.57 -27.35
CA PRO A 120 -9.84 -9.89 -27.87
C PRO A 120 -8.58 -10.78 -27.82
N PRO A 121 -8.42 -11.65 -26.81
CA PRO A 121 -7.12 -12.22 -26.52
C PRO A 121 -6.83 -13.37 -27.49
N SER A 122 -5.59 -13.43 -27.96
CA SER A 122 -5.12 -14.53 -28.82
C SER A 122 -5.12 -15.87 -28.08
N CYS A 123 -4.98 -15.83 -26.75
CA CYS A 123 -5.02 -17.00 -25.90
C CYS A 123 -5.50 -16.65 -24.49
N VAL A 124 -6.24 -17.56 -23.86
CA VAL A 124 -6.64 -17.50 -22.45
C VAL A 124 -6.07 -18.71 -21.71
N VAL A 125 -5.42 -18.47 -20.58
CA VAL A 125 -4.93 -19.47 -19.64
C VAL A 125 -5.86 -19.49 -18.43
N VAL A 126 -6.45 -20.64 -18.15
CA VAL A 126 -7.43 -20.88 -17.09
C VAL A 126 -7.04 -22.09 -16.25
N ASP A 127 -7.75 -22.32 -15.15
CA ASP A 127 -7.76 -23.60 -14.44
C ASP A 127 -9.19 -24.15 -14.34
N SER A 128 -9.34 -25.35 -13.80
CA SER A 128 -10.64 -26.01 -13.65
C SER A 128 -11.68 -25.20 -12.85
N LYS A 129 -11.28 -24.18 -12.08
CA LYS A 129 -12.20 -23.32 -11.30
C LYS A 129 -12.58 -22.04 -12.05
N THR A 130 -11.74 -21.58 -12.98
CA THR A 130 -11.95 -20.33 -13.71
C THR A 130 -12.43 -20.52 -15.15
N GLU A 131 -12.27 -21.72 -15.73
CA GLU A 131 -12.65 -22.03 -17.11
C GLU A 131 -14.10 -21.66 -17.44
N SER A 132 -15.05 -21.99 -16.56
CA SER A 132 -16.48 -21.72 -16.76
C SER A 132 -16.82 -20.24 -16.90
N ARG A 133 -15.94 -19.34 -16.42
CA ARG A 133 -16.12 -17.89 -16.60
C ARG A 133 -15.98 -17.44 -18.04
N PHE A 134 -15.36 -18.26 -18.89
CA PHE A 134 -15.07 -17.94 -20.28
C PHE A 134 -16.04 -18.59 -21.29
N SER A 135 -17.08 -19.30 -20.84
CA SER A 135 -17.97 -20.08 -21.71
C SER A 135 -18.84 -19.25 -22.69
N GLY A 136 -18.90 -17.94 -22.51
CA GLY A 136 -19.60 -17.00 -23.40
C GLY A 136 -18.68 -16.18 -24.30
N PHE A 137 -17.37 -16.42 -24.24
CA PHE A 137 -16.38 -15.78 -25.10
C PHE A 137 -15.84 -16.80 -26.09
N GLU A 138 -15.44 -16.34 -27.27
CA GLU A 138 -14.79 -17.17 -28.29
C GLU A 138 -13.31 -16.79 -28.41
N PRO A 139 -12.46 -17.05 -27.38
CA PRO A 139 -11.04 -16.85 -27.53
C PRO A 139 -10.51 -17.82 -28.59
N ALA A 140 -9.51 -17.40 -29.36
CA ALA A 140 -8.90 -18.27 -30.38
C ALA A 140 -8.32 -19.56 -29.76
N ARG A 141 -7.96 -19.52 -28.47
CA ARG A 141 -7.42 -20.67 -27.75
C ARG A 141 -7.61 -20.54 -26.23
N THR A 142 -8.04 -21.63 -25.58
CA THR A 142 -8.11 -21.78 -24.11
C THR A 142 -7.17 -22.89 -23.66
N ILE A 143 -6.38 -22.65 -22.61
CA ILE A 143 -5.43 -23.61 -22.04
C ILE A 143 -5.73 -23.81 -20.55
N ASP A 144 -6.00 -25.05 -20.15
CA ASP A 144 -6.02 -25.44 -18.74
C ASP A 144 -4.60 -25.66 -18.23
N ILE A 145 -4.12 -24.72 -17.40
CA ILE A 145 -2.80 -24.80 -16.79
C ILE A 145 -2.69 -25.94 -15.78
N GLY A 146 -3.78 -26.29 -15.09
CA GLY A 146 -3.78 -27.28 -14.03
C GLY A 146 -3.42 -28.67 -14.55
N SER A 147 -4.09 -29.08 -15.63
CA SER A 147 -3.79 -30.33 -16.35
C SER A 147 -2.35 -30.36 -16.89
N LEU A 148 -1.90 -29.26 -17.51
CA LEU A 148 -0.55 -29.18 -18.07
C LEU A 148 0.52 -29.30 -16.98
N LEU A 149 0.42 -28.54 -15.90
CA LEU A 149 1.41 -28.58 -14.82
C LEU A 149 1.43 -29.93 -14.10
N ALA A 150 0.29 -30.61 -13.97
CA ALA A 150 0.22 -31.96 -13.41
C ALA A 150 0.96 -32.97 -14.29
N SER A 151 0.80 -32.89 -15.61
CA SER A 151 1.51 -33.76 -16.55
C SER A 151 3.03 -33.54 -16.54
N LEU A 152 3.47 -32.28 -16.43
CA LEU A 152 4.89 -31.92 -16.37
C LEU A 152 5.56 -32.33 -15.06
N SER A 153 4.82 -32.27 -13.95
CA SER A 153 5.32 -32.68 -12.62
C SER A 153 5.50 -34.20 -12.51
N ALA A 154 4.79 -34.99 -13.34
CA ALA A 154 4.94 -36.45 -13.40
C ALA A 154 6.12 -36.90 -14.28
N SER A 155 6.70 -36.00 -15.09
CA SER A 155 7.86 -36.26 -15.93
C SER A 155 9.16 -35.87 -15.19
N GLU A 156 9.88 -36.84 -14.62
CA GLU A 156 11.13 -36.60 -13.87
C GLU A 156 12.38 -36.37 -14.75
N SER A 157 12.26 -36.18 -16.08
CA SER A 157 13.43 -35.91 -16.92
C SER A 157 14.05 -34.53 -16.59
N GLU A 158 15.25 -34.54 -15.98
CA GLU A 158 16.08 -33.34 -15.79
C GLU A 158 16.68 -32.81 -17.09
N ASP A 159 16.65 -33.62 -18.16
CA ASP A 159 17.33 -33.35 -19.45
C ASP A 159 16.52 -32.54 -20.48
N ASP A 160 15.27 -32.14 -20.17
CA ASP A 160 14.51 -31.25 -21.05
C ASP A 160 14.96 -29.79 -20.82
N ILE A 161 16.17 -29.47 -21.28
CA ILE A 161 16.56 -28.08 -21.56
C ILE A 161 15.67 -27.60 -22.70
N CYS A 162 14.67 -26.81 -22.34
CA CYS A 162 13.85 -26.08 -23.30
C CYS A 162 14.74 -25.05 -24.03
N VAL A 163 15.20 -25.38 -25.24
CA VAL A 163 15.79 -24.41 -26.19
C VAL A 163 14.67 -23.41 -26.56
N MET A 164 14.84 -22.08 -26.55
CA MET A 164 15.76 -21.26 -27.34
C MET A 164 16.14 -19.97 -26.59
N SER A 165 17.28 -19.37 -26.98
CA SER A 165 17.48 -17.92 -26.82
C SER A 165 16.18 -17.19 -27.12
N PRO A 166 15.86 -16.07 -26.42
CA PRO A 166 14.68 -15.27 -26.72
C PRO A 166 14.54 -15.17 -28.24
N ALA A 167 13.39 -15.59 -28.77
CA ALA A 167 13.17 -15.53 -30.21
C ALA A 167 13.58 -14.12 -30.64
N PRO A 168 14.50 -13.95 -31.61
CA PRO A 168 14.96 -12.63 -31.98
C PRO A 168 13.71 -11.81 -32.26
N PRO A 169 13.60 -10.59 -31.69
CA PRO A 169 12.37 -9.83 -31.74
C PRO A 169 11.92 -9.85 -33.20
N GLN A 170 10.70 -10.33 -33.44
CA GLN A 170 10.08 -10.03 -34.72
C GLN A 170 10.22 -8.52 -34.85
N SER A 171 10.93 -8.07 -35.88
CA SER A 171 11.42 -6.69 -36.04
C SER A 171 10.29 -5.69 -36.32
N TYR A 172 9.21 -5.78 -35.56
CA TYR A 172 8.04 -4.95 -35.65
C TYR A 172 7.93 -4.13 -34.37
N GLY A 173 8.45 -2.91 -34.42
CA GLY A 173 8.03 -1.84 -33.52
C GLY A 173 8.63 -1.86 -32.12
N LEU A 174 8.37 -0.76 -31.42
CA LEU A 174 8.77 -0.47 -30.04
C LEU A 174 8.43 -1.65 -29.09
N PRO A 175 9.23 -1.91 -28.05
CA PRO A 175 8.92 -2.98 -27.09
C PRO A 175 7.56 -2.69 -26.45
N GLY A 176 6.63 -3.66 -26.54
CA GLY A 176 5.30 -3.58 -25.91
C GLY A 176 5.34 -3.69 -24.38
N PRO A 177 4.20 -3.49 -23.69
CA PRO A 177 4.10 -3.62 -22.24
C PRO A 177 4.23 -5.08 -21.79
N LEU A 178 4.95 -5.35 -20.69
CA LEU A 178 5.05 -6.69 -20.08
C LEU A 178 3.67 -7.15 -19.57
N PHE A 179 2.96 -6.24 -18.91
CA PHE A 179 1.64 -6.50 -18.37
C PHE A 179 0.67 -5.40 -18.78
N GLN A 180 -0.57 -5.80 -19.07
CA GLN A 180 -1.69 -4.89 -19.15
C GLN A 180 -2.69 -5.27 -18.06
N ILE A 181 -2.92 -4.32 -17.16
CA ILE A 181 -3.74 -4.51 -15.98
C ILE A 181 -4.98 -3.64 -16.11
N LEU A 182 -6.13 -4.26 -15.93
CA LEU A 182 -7.43 -3.62 -16.00
C LEU A 182 -8.03 -3.65 -14.61
N SER A 183 -8.26 -2.46 -14.05
CA SER A 183 -8.89 -2.33 -12.74
C SER A 183 -10.37 -2.74 -12.80
N GLU A 184 -10.99 -2.96 -11.63
CA GLU A 184 -12.44 -3.21 -11.55
C GLU A 184 -13.27 -2.03 -12.10
N GLU A 185 -12.69 -0.83 -12.14
CA GLU A 185 -13.27 0.38 -12.71
C GLU A 185 -13.01 0.54 -14.22
N GLY A 186 -12.29 -0.39 -14.84
CA GLY A 186 -11.94 -0.33 -16.26
C GLY A 186 -10.76 0.61 -16.56
N GLU A 187 -10.00 1.05 -15.55
CA GLU A 187 -8.76 1.79 -15.81
C GLU A 187 -7.68 0.85 -16.32
N ARG A 188 -7.07 1.22 -17.45
CA ARG A 188 -5.95 0.47 -18.03
C ARG A 188 -4.60 0.99 -17.54
N CYS A 189 -3.83 0.11 -16.92
CA CYS A 189 -2.43 0.30 -16.58
C CYS A 189 -1.55 -0.58 -17.47
N LEU A 190 -0.62 0.04 -18.20
CA LEU A 190 0.37 -0.65 -19.01
C LEU A 190 1.70 -0.63 -18.25
N LEU A 191 2.21 -1.80 -17.88
CA LEU A 191 3.47 -1.95 -17.20
C LEU A 191 4.58 -2.26 -18.18
N MET A 192 5.51 -1.33 -18.31
CA MET A 192 6.70 -1.47 -19.16
C MET A 192 7.84 -2.14 -18.40
N ALA A 193 8.73 -2.81 -19.13
CA ALA A 193 9.86 -3.54 -18.52
C ALA A 193 10.79 -2.63 -17.71
N ASP A 194 11.07 -1.44 -18.22
CA ASP A 194 11.90 -0.43 -17.59
C ASP A 194 11.24 0.14 -16.33
N GLN A 195 9.93 0.41 -16.35
CA GLN A 195 9.16 0.85 -15.20
C GLN A 195 9.23 -0.19 -14.06
N CYS A 196 8.89 -1.44 -14.35
CA CYS A 196 8.90 -2.51 -13.33
C CYS A 196 10.28 -2.70 -12.68
N LEU A 197 11.35 -2.58 -13.47
CA LEU A 197 12.71 -2.84 -13.00
C LEU A 197 13.38 -1.62 -12.39
N SER A 198 13.02 -0.40 -12.79
CA SER A 198 13.71 0.83 -12.36
C SER A 198 13.66 1.05 -10.85
N ARG A 199 12.46 0.94 -10.26
CA ARG A 199 12.22 1.02 -8.82
C ARG A 199 13.00 -0.04 -8.07
N TYR A 200 12.89 -1.30 -8.49
CA TYR A 200 13.55 -2.41 -7.83
C TYR A 200 15.07 -2.36 -7.96
N ARG A 201 15.62 -1.87 -9.07
CA ARG A 201 17.06 -1.63 -9.22
C ARG A 201 17.55 -0.61 -8.21
N TRP A 202 16.82 0.48 -8.03
CA TRP A 202 17.13 1.44 -6.97
C TRP A 202 17.02 0.77 -5.59
N GLU A 203 15.94 0.03 -5.34
CA GLU A 203 15.72 -0.63 -4.04
C GLU A 203 16.84 -1.62 -3.71
N TRP A 204 17.20 -2.51 -4.64
CA TRP A 204 18.28 -3.48 -4.44
C TRP A 204 19.67 -2.84 -4.42
N LYS A 205 19.84 -1.61 -4.95
CA LYS A 205 21.07 -0.84 -4.79
C LYS A 205 21.15 -0.17 -3.41
N ALA A 206 20.06 0.43 -2.95
CA ALA A 206 19.97 1.12 -1.66
C ALA A 206 19.84 0.15 -0.47
N HIS A 207 19.23 -1.01 -0.71
CA HIS A 207 18.93 -2.06 0.25
C HIS A 207 19.22 -3.44 -0.38
N PRO A 208 20.51 -3.82 -0.53
CA PRO A 208 20.91 -5.06 -1.20
C PRO A 208 20.20 -6.31 -0.69
N ALA A 209 19.84 -7.21 -1.61
CA ALA A 209 19.23 -8.49 -1.28
C ALA A 209 20.22 -9.36 -0.53
N GLU A 210 19.79 -9.95 0.58
CA GLU A 210 20.53 -10.99 1.27
C GLU A 210 20.17 -12.37 0.70
N LYS A 211 21.11 -13.33 0.85
CA LYS A 211 20.95 -14.69 0.31
C LYS A 211 19.67 -15.38 0.78
N ASN A 212 19.17 -15.03 1.96
CA ASN A 212 17.98 -15.63 2.59
C ASN A 212 16.80 -14.65 2.68
N ASP A 213 16.80 -13.58 1.88
CA ASP A 213 15.67 -12.65 1.89
C ASP A 213 14.38 -13.34 1.46
N VAL A 214 13.34 -13.15 2.28
CA VAL A 214 11.98 -13.63 2.06
C VAL A 214 11.07 -12.40 1.98
N VAL A 215 10.48 -12.19 0.81
CA VAL A 215 9.65 -11.02 0.50
C VAL A 215 8.18 -11.44 0.43
N ALA A 216 7.34 -10.83 1.27
CA ALA A 216 5.90 -11.07 1.22
C ALA A 216 5.20 -10.13 0.23
N VAL A 217 4.49 -10.70 -0.74
CA VAL A 217 3.69 -9.94 -1.71
C VAL A 217 2.22 -10.01 -1.33
N VAL A 218 1.72 -8.92 -0.76
CA VAL A 218 0.37 -8.83 -0.21
C VAL A 218 -0.67 -8.32 -1.22
N ASN A 219 -0.22 -7.70 -2.31
CA ASN A 219 -1.10 -7.22 -3.39
C ASN A 219 -1.76 -8.40 -4.12
N ASP A 220 -2.89 -8.15 -4.79
CA ASP A 220 -3.61 -9.16 -5.58
C ASP A 220 -3.15 -9.17 -7.05
N VAL A 221 -3.40 -10.28 -7.76
CA VAL A 221 -2.89 -10.53 -9.12
C VAL A 221 -3.40 -9.53 -10.17
N ASP A 222 -4.48 -8.81 -9.89
CA ASP A 222 -5.04 -7.73 -10.72
C ASP A 222 -4.45 -6.35 -10.38
N SER A 223 -3.38 -6.30 -9.56
CA SER A 223 -2.67 -5.07 -9.22
C SER A 223 -1.34 -4.97 -9.94
N ALA A 224 -1.05 -3.77 -10.46
CA ALA A 224 0.29 -3.44 -11.00
C ALA A 224 1.40 -3.69 -10.00
N ARG A 225 1.16 -3.36 -8.73
CA ARG A 225 2.11 -3.56 -7.65
C ARG A 225 2.50 -5.04 -7.50
N PHE A 226 1.54 -5.96 -7.64
CA PHE A 226 1.82 -7.40 -7.52
C PHE A 226 2.86 -7.85 -8.55
N TRP A 227 2.69 -7.46 -9.81
CA TRP A 227 3.58 -7.92 -10.89
C TRP A 227 4.95 -7.26 -10.86
N GLU A 228 5.00 -5.97 -10.53
CA GLU A 228 6.28 -5.34 -10.27
C GLU A 228 7.02 -6.02 -9.11
N ASP A 229 6.33 -6.39 -8.02
CA ASP A 229 6.92 -7.11 -6.89
C ASP A 229 7.43 -8.50 -7.31
N VAL A 230 6.62 -9.25 -8.06
CA VAL A 230 7.02 -10.57 -8.60
C VAL A 230 8.28 -10.45 -9.44
N VAL A 231 8.31 -9.53 -10.41
CA VAL A 231 9.47 -9.34 -11.28
C VAL A 231 10.69 -8.88 -10.47
N GLY A 232 10.52 -7.89 -9.59
CA GLY A 232 11.60 -7.31 -8.80
C GLY A 232 12.25 -8.29 -7.82
N VAL A 233 11.45 -9.11 -7.14
CA VAL A 233 11.91 -10.10 -6.15
C VAL A 233 12.61 -11.26 -6.84
N LEU A 234 12.01 -11.80 -7.90
CA LEU A 234 12.63 -12.89 -8.65
C LEU A 234 13.91 -12.43 -9.36
N ALA A 235 13.95 -11.18 -9.83
CA ALA A 235 15.15 -10.59 -10.42
C ALA A 235 16.30 -10.47 -9.41
N ALA A 236 15.99 -10.29 -8.12
CA ALA A 236 16.98 -10.27 -7.04
C ALA A 236 17.45 -11.68 -6.62
N GLY A 237 16.77 -12.72 -7.08
CA GLY A 237 16.99 -14.09 -6.62
C GLY A 237 16.46 -14.34 -5.21
N ALA A 238 15.56 -13.49 -4.69
CA ALA A 238 14.97 -13.62 -3.37
C ALA A 238 13.75 -14.57 -3.38
N THR A 239 13.34 -15.05 -2.21
CA THR A 239 12.18 -15.93 -2.07
C THR A 239 10.90 -15.10 -1.94
N LEU A 240 9.91 -15.37 -2.77
CA LEU A 240 8.62 -14.69 -2.78
C LEU A 240 7.55 -15.53 -2.07
N VAL A 241 6.90 -14.96 -1.06
CA VAL A 241 5.81 -15.63 -0.32
C VAL A 241 4.49 -14.88 -0.49
N ILE A 242 3.40 -15.61 -0.77
CA ILE A 242 2.09 -15.01 -1.05
C ILE A 242 1.08 -15.48 0.00
N PRO A 243 0.56 -14.58 0.86
CA PRO A 243 -0.52 -14.90 1.77
C PRO A 243 -1.83 -15.12 1.01
N THR A 244 -2.70 -15.96 1.55
CA THR A 244 -4.06 -16.14 1.02
C THR A 244 -4.91 -14.88 1.23
N THR A 245 -5.99 -14.70 0.45
CA THR A 245 -6.93 -13.58 0.62
C THR A 245 -7.48 -13.48 2.05
N ALA A 246 -7.75 -14.62 2.69
CA ALA A 246 -8.18 -14.66 4.09
C ALA A 246 -7.10 -14.16 5.06
N GLN A 247 -5.83 -14.47 4.80
CA GLN A 247 -4.71 -13.97 5.60
C GLN A 247 -4.51 -12.47 5.40
N LYS A 248 -4.58 -11.97 4.16
CA LYS A 248 -4.46 -10.53 3.84
C LYS A 248 -5.48 -9.67 4.58
N ARG A 249 -6.73 -10.15 4.70
CA ARG A 249 -7.84 -9.43 5.34
C ARG A 249 -7.85 -9.47 6.87
N SER A 250 -6.99 -10.29 7.49
CA SER A 250 -6.95 -10.45 8.95
C SER A 250 -5.57 -10.09 9.48
N PRO A 251 -5.43 -8.97 10.23
CA PRO A 251 -4.13 -8.59 10.82
C PRO A 251 -3.50 -9.71 11.65
N THR A 252 -4.32 -10.48 12.38
CA THR A 252 -3.88 -11.64 13.16
C THR A 252 -3.35 -12.77 12.28
N ALA A 253 -4.07 -13.11 11.20
CA ALA A 253 -3.64 -14.18 10.31
C ALA A 253 -2.42 -13.77 9.48
N LEU A 254 -2.34 -12.50 9.07
CA LEU A 254 -1.18 -11.92 8.40
C LEU A 254 0.04 -11.95 9.32
N LEU A 255 -0.08 -11.50 10.57
CA LEU A 255 1.01 -11.54 11.55
C LEU A 255 1.58 -12.96 11.72
N LYS A 256 0.69 -13.96 11.89
CA LYS A 256 1.09 -15.37 11.99
C LYS A 256 1.76 -15.88 10.72
N PHE A 257 1.29 -15.47 9.55
CA PHE A 257 1.90 -15.81 8.27
C PHE A 257 3.31 -15.22 8.15
N LEU A 258 3.47 -13.93 8.39
CA LEU A 258 4.76 -13.24 8.30
C LEU A 258 5.80 -13.87 9.25
N SER A 259 5.37 -14.20 10.46
CA SER A 259 6.20 -14.89 11.45
C SER A 259 6.59 -16.30 11.01
N ARG A 260 5.61 -17.10 10.55
CA ARG A 260 5.83 -18.49 10.11
C ARG A 260 6.78 -18.59 8.92
N GLU A 261 6.63 -17.70 7.94
CA GLU A 261 7.46 -17.69 6.74
C GLU A 261 8.78 -16.94 6.92
N ALA A 262 9.09 -16.46 8.13
CA ALA A 262 10.31 -15.71 8.44
C ALA A 262 10.54 -14.52 7.48
N VAL A 263 9.47 -13.76 7.20
CA VAL A 263 9.51 -12.66 6.22
C VAL A 263 10.51 -11.60 6.65
N THR A 264 11.43 -11.25 5.74
CA THR A 264 12.46 -10.22 5.97
C THR A 264 12.07 -8.88 5.36
N ARG A 265 11.29 -8.89 4.27
CA ARG A 265 10.84 -7.66 3.59
C ARG A 265 9.35 -7.66 3.34
N LEU A 266 8.73 -6.51 3.57
CA LEU A 266 7.30 -6.32 3.43
C LEU A 266 6.98 -4.93 2.91
N GLU A 267 5.99 -4.84 2.02
CA GLU A 267 5.40 -3.57 1.60
C GLU A 267 3.93 -3.53 1.99
N LEU A 268 3.50 -2.44 2.63
CA LEU A 268 2.11 -2.24 3.05
C LEU A 268 1.65 -0.79 2.81
N SER A 269 0.35 -0.60 2.68
CA SER A 269 -0.26 0.72 2.83
C SER A 269 -0.19 1.20 4.30
N PRO A 270 -0.26 2.52 4.56
CA PRO A 270 -0.27 3.05 5.92
C PRO A 270 -1.30 2.38 6.84
N ASP A 271 -2.51 2.14 6.36
CA ASP A 271 -3.59 1.52 7.14
C ASP A 271 -3.33 0.05 7.47
N CYS A 272 -2.82 -0.70 6.50
CA CYS A 272 -2.45 -2.09 6.70
C CYS A 272 -1.26 -2.20 7.66
N LEU A 273 -0.28 -1.28 7.54
CA LEU A 273 0.86 -1.20 8.45
C LEU A 273 0.38 -0.87 9.87
N LEU A 274 -0.47 0.14 10.04
CA LEU A 274 -1.05 0.50 11.33
C LEU A 274 -1.78 -0.68 11.98
N SER A 275 -2.61 -1.39 11.20
CA SER A 275 -3.37 -2.54 11.66
C SER A 275 -2.46 -3.70 12.07
N LEU A 276 -1.40 -3.97 11.30
CA LEU A 276 -0.41 -4.99 11.60
C LEU A 276 0.38 -4.63 12.86
N LEU A 277 0.86 -3.39 12.99
CA LEU A 277 1.64 -2.93 14.14
C LEU A 277 0.80 -2.98 15.42
N ARG A 278 -0.46 -2.53 15.39
CA ARG A 278 -1.39 -2.67 16.52
C ARG A 278 -1.56 -4.12 16.95
N ARG A 279 -1.66 -5.05 15.98
CA ARG A 279 -1.80 -6.47 16.30
C ARG A 279 -0.51 -7.08 16.83
N ALA A 280 0.63 -6.78 16.22
CA ALA A 280 1.96 -7.23 16.66
C ALA A 280 2.24 -6.74 18.08
N TRP A 281 1.86 -5.50 18.36
CA TRP A 281 1.92 -4.90 19.69
C TRP A 281 1.03 -5.68 20.68
N LEU A 282 -0.24 -5.99 20.36
CA LEU A 282 -1.07 -6.80 21.27
C LEU A 282 -0.52 -8.22 21.53
N GLU A 283 0.27 -8.78 20.62
CA GLU A 283 0.84 -10.14 20.75
C GLU A 283 2.24 -10.19 21.41
N HIS A 284 2.72 -9.09 22.03
CA HIS A 284 4.04 -8.80 22.64
C HIS A 284 4.90 -9.94 23.24
N ARG A 285 4.34 -11.09 23.61
CA ARG A 285 5.06 -12.16 24.31
C ARG A 285 6.10 -12.90 23.46
N HIS A 286 6.17 -12.70 22.14
CA HIS A 286 7.01 -13.53 21.25
C HIS A 286 7.83 -12.79 20.17
N ALA A 287 7.87 -11.45 20.13
CA ALA A 287 8.53 -10.68 19.07
C ALA A 287 8.26 -11.26 17.64
N PRO A 288 6.98 -11.40 17.24
CA PRO A 288 6.57 -12.23 16.08
C PRO A 288 7.19 -11.81 14.74
N LEU A 289 7.74 -10.60 14.64
CA LEU A 289 8.32 -10.01 13.43
C LEU A 289 9.83 -9.74 13.57
N SER A 290 10.54 -10.54 14.38
CA SER A 290 11.99 -10.39 14.60
C SER A 290 12.85 -10.54 13.34
N GLN A 291 12.36 -11.25 12.32
CA GLN A 291 13.05 -11.43 11.03
C GLN A 291 12.85 -10.26 10.07
N LEU A 292 11.85 -9.39 10.32
CA LEU A 292 11.51 -8.31 9.42
C LEU A 292 12.57 -7.20 9.52
N THR A 293 13.35 -6.99 8.47
CA THR A 293 14.47 -6.03 8.42
C THR A 293 14.14 -4.77 7.63
N LEU A 294 13.24 -4.86 6.65
CA LEU A 294 12.83 -3.73 5.82
C LEU A 294 11.31 -3.72 5.63
N VAL A 295 10.68 -2.60 5.98
CA VAL A 295 9.27 -2.34 5.72
C VAL A 295 9.14 -1.12 4.82
N LYS A 296 8.48 -1.32 3.69
CA LYS A 296 8.08 -0.23 2.80
C LYS A 296 6.64 0.17 3.12
N CYS A 297 6.41 1.47 3.24
CA CYS A 297 5.09 2.04 3.36
C CYS A 297 4.77 2.80 2.06
N SER A 298 3.70 2.43 1.36
CA SER A 298 3.39 2.98 0.03
C SER A 298 1.88 3.17 -0.18
N GLN A 299 1.47 3.67 -1.34
CA GLN A 299 0.06 3.76 -1.74
C GLN A 299 -0.83 4.65 -0.82
N GLY A 300 -0.23 5.55 -0.06
CA GLY A 300 -0.93 6.49 0.82
C GLY A 300 0.05 7.45 1.49
N LEU A 301 -0.47 8.39 2.28
CA LEU A 301 0.37 9.28 3.07
C LEU A 301 0.82 8.59 4.35
N LEU A 302 2.14 8.55 4.56
CA LEU A 302 2.71 8.12 5.83
C LEU A 302 2.54 9.26 6.84
N THR A 303 2.21 8.92 8.09
CA THR A 303 2.00 9.90 9.16
C THR A 303 3.06 9.76 10.25
N SER A 304 3.43 10.88 10.88
CA SER A 304 4.38 10.88 12.00
C SER A 304 3.96 9.97 13.18
N PRO A 305 2.66 9.90 13.57
CA PRO A 305 2.21 8.91 14.56
C PRO A 305 2.49 7.46 14.15
N LEU A 306 2.30 7.12 12.87
CA LEU A 306 2.58 5.78 12.37
C LEU A 306 4.09 5.47 12.37
N VAL A 307 4.94 6.44 12.00
CA VAL A 307 6.41 6.30 12.10
C VAL A 307 6.84 6.03 13.54
N ARG A 308 6.27 6.76 14.51
CA ARG A 308 6.56 6.54 15.93
C ARG A 308 6.11 5.17 16.41
N LEU A 309 4.89 4.75 16.06
CA LEU A 309 4.40 3.41 16.40
C LEU A 309 5.27 2.31 15.79
N PHE A 310 5.69 2.48 14.54
CA PHE A 310 6.58 1.54 13.86
C PHE A 310 7.88 1.35 14.65
N ARG A 311 8.53 2.44 15.07
CA ARG A 311 9.79 2.38 15.84
C ARG A 311 9.64 1.70 17.20
N ILE A 312 8.50 1.88 17.86
CA ILE A 312 8.20 1.21 19.13
C ILE A 312 8.05 -0.30 18.93
N VAL A 313 7.34 -0.72 17.87
CA VAL A 313 6.99 -2.13 17.66
C VAL A 313 8.10 -2.91 16.94
N LEU A 314 8.83 -2.26 16.03
CA LEU A 314 9.88 -2.85 15.19
C LEU A 314 11.17 -1.99 15.23
N PRO A 315 11.80 -1.82 16.40
CA PRO A 315 12.95 -0.93 16.56
C PRO A 315 14.16 -1.33 15.71
N HIS A 316 14.27 -2.62 15.35
CA HIS A 316 15.34 -3.20 14.54
C HIS A 316 15.12 -3.06 13.03
N ALA A 317 13.89 -2.81 12.58
CA ALA A 317 13.55 -2.78 11.17
C ALA A 317 13.71 -1.36 10.59
N ARG A 318 14.07 -1.28 9.31
CA ARG A 318 14.12 -0.02 8.55
C ARG A 318 12.74 0.28 7.96
N LEU A 319 12.30 1.53 8.08
CA LEU A 319 11.09 2.03 7.40
C LEU A 319 11.49 2.89 6.19
N VAL A 320 10.96 2.55 5.02
CA VAL A 320 11.11 3.32 3.80
C VAL A 320 9.73 3.75 3.34
N TYR A 321 9.51 5.05 3.21
CA TYR A 321 8.32 5.61 2.60
C TYR A 321 8.52 5.67 1.08
N VAL A 322 7.55 5.18 0.32
CA VAL A 322 7.57 5.22 -1.15
C VAL A 322 6.27 5.84 -1.65
N TYR A 323 6.36 7.01 -2.28
CA TYR A 323 5.23 7.69 -2.89
C TYR A 323 5.19 7.40 -4.39
N GLU A 324 4.04 6.90 -4.86
CA GLU A 324 3.81 6.53 -6.26
C GLU A 324 2.51 7.13 -6.81
N HIS A 325 2.62 8.02 -7.80
CA HIS A 325 1.45 8.63 -8.45
C HIS A 325 1.76 9.12 -9.87
N ALA A 326 0.90 8.80 -10.84
CA ALA A 326 1.04 9.25 -12.24
C ALA A 326 2.45 9.00 -12.87
N GLY A 327 3.16 7.94 -12.44
CA GLY A 327 4.53 7.63 -12.88
C GLY A 327 5.65 8.28 -12.06
N LEU A 328 5.30 9.14 -11.08
CA LEU A 328 6.21 9.61 -10.04
C LEU A 328 6.53 8.47 -9.10
N CYS A 329 7.80 8.29 -8.77
CA CYS A 329 8.26 7.43 -7.70
C CYS A 329 9.29 8.21 -6.87
N CYS A 330 8.93 8.54 -5.64
CA CYS A 330 9.83 9.15 -4.66
C CYS A 330 10.00 8.20 -3.47
N ALA A 331 11.19 8.21 -2.87
CA ALA A 331 11.43 7.45 -1.66
C ALA A 331 12.10 8.30 -0.58
N TYR A 332 11.59 8.16 0.64
CA TYR A 332 12.17 8.73 1.84
C TYR A 332 12.53 7.61 2.81
N GLN A 333 13.82 7.48 3.12
CA GLN A 333 14.26 6.57 4.15
C GLN A 333 14.07 7.24 5.51
N CYS A 334 13.18 6.68 6.33
CA CYS A 334 13.02 7.17 7.70
C CYS A 334 14.32 6.93 8.48
N PRO A 335 14.80 7.93 9.24
CA PRO A 335 15.96 7.75 10.10
C PRO A 335 15.77 6.58 11.09
N PRO A 336 16.86 5.90 11.50
CA PRO A 336 16.78 4.80 12.46
C PRO A 336 16.30 5.25 13.85
N SER A 337 15.95 4.27 14.68
CA SER A 337 15.23 4.48 15.94
C SER A 337 16.05 5.22 17.01
N ASP A 338 17.37 5.20 16.88
CA ASP A 338 18.37 5.81 17.77
C ASP A 338 18.70 7.27 17.42
N CYS A 339 18.15 7.81 16.33
CA CYS A 339 18.30 9.23 15.98
C CYS A 339 17.47 10.16 16.89
N GLU A 340 17.85 11.44 16.91
CA GLU A 340 17.20 12.47 17.73
C GLU A 340 15.68 12.59 17.50
N PRO A 341 14.91 13.13 18.48
CA PRO A 341 13.45 13.14 18.39
C PRO A 341 12.84 13.83 17.17
N GLN A 342 13.55 14.84 16.67
CA GLN A 342 13.25 15.62 15.47
C GLN A 342 13.37 14.78 14.18
N CYS A 343 14.02 13.61 14.24
CA CYS A 343 14.06 12.61 13.18
C CYS A 343 12.90 11.60 13.25
N HIS A 344 11.93 11.73 14.17
CA HIS A 344 10.74 10.87 14.30
C HIS A 344 9.53 11.39 13.50
N THR A 345 9.71 12.38 12.64
CA THR A 345 8.66 12.91 11.79
C THR A 345 8.94 12.62 10.32
N ILE A 346 7.86 12.52 9.54
CA ILE A 346 7.90 12.55 8.07
C ILE A 346 7.61 13.96 7.54
N LEU A 347 7.55 14.95 8.43
CA LEU A 347 7.13 16.29 8.13
C LEU A 347 8.32 17.25 8.05
N GLU A 348 8.22 18.20 7.14
CA GLU A 348 8.97 19.45 7.16
C GLU A 348 7.99 20.57 7.49
N GLY A 349 8.10 21.11 8.71
CA GLY A 349 7.01 21.89 9.30
C GLY A 349 5.75 21.02 9.45
N ASP A 350 4.67 21.38 8.75
CA ASP A 350 3.40 20.66 8.73
C ASP A 350 3.20 19.81 7.45
N LEU A 351 4.19 19.77 6.56
CA LEU A 351 4.06 19.20 5.21
C LEU A 351 4.76 17.85 5.08
N VAL A 352 4.16 16.92 4.32
CA VAL A 352 4.70 15.55 4.17
C VAL A 352 5.89 15.53 3.21
N VAL A 353 7.01 14.98 3.66
CA VAL A 353 8.20 14.73 2.86
C VAL A 353 8.02 13.42 2.08
N LEU A 354 7.95 13.53 0.75
CA LEU A 354 7.87 12.38 -0.16
C LEU A 354 9.23 11.72 -0.40
N GLY A 355 10.31 12.49 -0.19
CA GLY A 355 11.68 12.05 -0.39
C GLY A 355 12.20 12.35 -1.79
N LYS A 356 13.24 11.62 -2.20
CA LYS A 356 13.94 11.90 -3.46
C LYS A 356 13.35 11.09 -4.60
N PRO A 357 13.34 11.61 -5.84
CA PRO A 357 13.01 10.81 -7.01
C PRO A 357 13.92 9.58 -7.12
N VAL A 358 13.33 8.43 -7.45
CA VAL A 358 14.06 7.16 -7.57
C VAL A 358 13.83 6.48 -8.91
N GLY A 359 14.72 5.55 -9.28
CA GLY A 359 14.62 4.81 -10.53
C GLY A 359 14.84 5.71 -11.75
N LEU A 360 13.93 5.63 -12.73
CA LEU A 360 13.96 6.43 -13.96
C LEU A 360 13.16 7.74 -13.85
N CYS A 361 12.62 8.06 -12.66
CA CYS A 361 11.81 9.25 -12.46
C CYS A 361 12.70 10.50 -12.39
N ASN A 362 12.50 11.41 -13.34
CA ASN A 362 13.03 12.77 -13.27
C ASN A 362 11.89 13.74 -12.95
N VAL A 363 12.04 14.49 -11.87
CA VAL A 363 10.96 15.30 -11.28
C VAL A 363 11.41 16.74 -11.22
N VAL A 364 10.55 17.64 -11.69
CA VAL A 364 10.74 19.09 -11.57
C VAL A 364 9.48 19.72 -11.01
N VAL A 365 9.66 20.78 -10.23
CA VAL A 365 8.58 21.62 -9.72
C VAL A 365 8.50 22.86 -10.60
N ARG A 366 7.32 23.18 -11.13
CA ARG A 366 7.12 24.32 -12.05
C ARG A 366 6.00 25.25 -11.64
N ASP A 367 6.21 26.54 -11.88
CA ASP A 367 5.20 27.57 -11.68
C ASP A 367 4.07 27.49 -12.72
N GLU A 368 3.09 28.38 -12.59
CA GLU A 368 1.94 28.48 -13.52
C GLU A 368 2.34 28.84 -14.97
N PHE A 369 3.57 29.29 -15.18
CA PHE A 369 4.14 29.63 -16.50
C PHE A 369 5.07 28.53 -17.04
N LEU A 370 5.07 27.35 -16.42
CA LEU A 370 5.92 26.19 -16.77
C LEU A 370 7.43 26.46 -16.65
N ARG A 371 7.83 27.40 -15.79
CA ARG A 371 9.23 27.66 -15.45
C ARG A 371 9.61 26.86 -14.21
N ASP A 372 10.83 26.34 -14.18
CA ASP A 372 11.33 25.60 -13.03
C ASP A 372 11.39 26.51 -11.79
N CYS A 373 10.77 26.05 -10.70
CA CYS A 373 10.79 26.71 -9.40
C CYS A 373 12.17 26.58 -8.75
N ALA A 374 12.59 27.61 -8.01
CA ALA A 374 13.78 27.51 -7.17
C ALA A 374 13.52 26.59 -5.95
N GLU A 375 14.59 26.21 -5.26
CA GLU A 375 14.48 25.49 -3.99
C GLU A 375 13.57 26.23 -3.00
N GLY A 376 12.64 25.51 -2.37
CA GLY A 376 11.64 26.06 -1.45
C GLY A 376 10.45 26.76 -2.11
N GLU A 377 10.46 27.00 -3.43
CA GLU A 377 9.33 27.59 -4.13
C GLU A 377 8.28 26.53 -4.49
N THR A 378 7.04 26.77 -4.07
CA THR A 378 5.92 25.87 -4.36
C THR A 378 5.47 26.01 -5.81
N GLY A 379 5.33 24.86 -6.47
CA GLY A 379 4.78 24.77 -7.82
C GLY A 379 4.10 23.43 -8.07
N SER A 380 3.68 23.22 -9.31
CA SER A 380 3.15 21.94 -9.79
C SER A 380 4.27 20.91 -9.91
N ILE A 381 4.01 19.68 -9.48
CA ILE A 381 4.95 18.56 -9.59
C ILE A 381 4.80 17.93 -10.98
N ASN A 382 5.91 17.86 -11.71
CA ASN A 382 5.92 17.39 -13.09
C ASN A 382 7.03 16.37 -13.33
N LEU A 383 6.74 15.38 -14.18
CA LEU A 383 7.70 14.41 -14.67
C LEU A 383 8.30 14.90 -15.98
N CYS A 384 9.63 14.86 -16.08
CA CYS A 384 10.36 15.32 -17.27
C CYS A 384 11.10 14.21 -18.00
N GLY A 385 11.17 14.35 -19.32
CA GLY A 385 11.97 13.51 -20.20
C GLY A 385 13.37 14.07 -20.44
N LYS A 386 14.11 13.47 -21.37
CA LYS A 386 15.53 13.79 -21.69
C LYS A 386 15.79 15.22 -22.20
N ALA A 387 14.76 15.99 -22.54
CA ALA A 387 14.86 17.31 -23.16
C ALA A 387 14.13 18.41 -22.37
N ASP A 388 13.97 18.24 -21.06
CA ASP A 388 13.29 19.19 -20.15
C ASP A 388 11.83 19.53 -20.54
N HIS A 389 11.23 18.72 -21.41
CA HIS A 389 9.80 18.77 -21.68
C HIS A 389 9.02 18.08 -20.55
N VAL A 390 7.99 18.75 -20.05
CA VAL A 390 6.99 18.16 -19.14
C VAL A 390 6.25 17.08 -19.91
N LEU A 391 6.35 15.86 -19.42
CA LEU A 391 5.71 14.69 -20.01
C LEU A 391 4.36 14.42 -19.37
N VAL A 392 4.30 14.63 -18.06
CA VAL A 392 3.14 14.37 -17.22
C VAL A 392 3.15 15.38 -16.08
N SER A 393 2.07 16.14 -15.95
CA SER A 393 1.78 16.81 -14.69
C SER A 393 1.06 15.83 -13.78
N THR A 394 1.52 15.68 -12.53
CA THR A 394 0.89 14.74 -11.59
C THR A 394 -0.44 15.29 -11.06
N GLY A 395 -0.65 16.60 -11.22
CA GLY A 395 -1.73 17.35 -10.58
C GLY A 395 -1.46 17.67 -9.10
N ASP A 396 -0.38 17.16 -8.53
CA ASP A 396 0.02 17.49 -7.16
C ASP A 396 0.89 18.76 -7.15
N SER A 397 0.90 19.47 -6.03
CA SER A 397 1.77 20.64 -5.83
C SER A 397 2.72 20.40 -4.67
N GLY A 398 3.92 20.96 -4.77
CA GLY A 398 4.97 20.83 -3.77
C GLY A 398 6.18 21.69 -4.07
N PHE A 399 7.24 21.51 -3.30
CA PHE A 399 8.55 22.14 -3.52
C PHE A 399 9.68 21.15 -3.26
N VAL A 400 10.89 21.47 -3.72
CA VAL A 400 12.11 20.73 -3.38
C VAL A 400 12.81 21.45 -2.24
N ASN A 401 13.12 20.74 -1.16
CA ASN A 401 13.83 21.30 0.00
C ASN A 401 15.35 21.28 -0.19
N ALA A 402 16.09 21.86 0.76
CA ALA A 402 17.56 21.93 0.75
C ALA A 402 18.28 20.57 0.74
N GLU A 403 17.61 19.51 1.18
CA GLU A 403 18.15 18.15 1.16
C GLU A 403 17.88 17.45 -0.19
N GLY A 404 17.17 18.09 -1.11
CA GLY A 404 16.72 17.55 -2.39
C GLY A 404 15.51 16.63 -2.28
N ASN A 405 14.78 16.66 -1.15
CA ASN A 405 13.53 15.93 -1.00
C ASN A 405 12.37 16.73 -1.59
N LEU A 406 11.43 16.04 -2.22
CA LEU A 406 10.16 16.59 -2.62
C LEU A 406 9.22 16.65 -1.41
N VAL A 407 8.64 17.83 -1.16
CA VAL A 407 7.71 18.11 -0.07
C VAL A 407 6.35 18.45 -0.65
N LEU A 408 5.31 17.74 -0.19
CA LEU A 408 3.97 17.83 -0.74
C LEU A 408 3.18 18.96 -0.05
N THR A 409 2.64 19.89 -0.84
CA THR A 409 1.77 20.97 -0.35
C THR A 409 0.29 20.70 -0.62
N ALA A 410 -0.04 20.05 -1.75
CA ALA A 410 -1.42 19.72 -2.11
C ALA A 410 -1.46 18.49 -3.02
N MET A 411 -2.53 17.68 -2.89
CA MET A 411 -2.80 16.53 -3.78
C MET A 411 -4.11 16.73 -4.54
N THR A 412 -4.15 16.28 -5.79
CA THR A 412 -5.39 16.29 -6.59
C THR A 412 -6.23 15.03 -6.44
N THR A 413 -5.61 13.88 -6.17
CA THR A 413 -6.34 12.60 -6.01
C THR A 413 -5.99 11.92 -4.68
N PRO A 414 -6.88 11.93 -3.68
CA PRO A 414 -6.64 11.20 -2.44
C PRO A 414 -6.66 9.68 -2.70
N ARG A 415 -5.87 8.95 -1.91
CA ARG A 415 -5.85 7.48 -1.91
C ARG A 415 -6.33 6.95 -0.56
N LEU A 416 -7.12 5.88 -0.63
CA LEU A 416 -7.81 5.29 0.50
C LEU A 416 -7.61 3.76 0.38
N GLY A 417 -6.92 3.15 1.36
CA GLY A 417 -6.54 1.73 1.35
C GLY A 417 -5.62 1.32 0.20
N GLY A 418 -4.88 2.27 -0.39
CA GLY A 418 -4.05 2.06 -1.56
C GLY A 418 -4.69 2.42 -2.91
N ARG A 419 -6.02 2.58 -2.94
CA ARG A 419 -6.81 2.82 -4.16
C ARG A 419 -7.12 4.32 -4.32
N LYS A 420 -7.19 4.80 -5.57
CA LYS A 420 -7.60 6.19 -5.86
C LYS A 420 -9.08 6.37 -5.51
N VAL A 421 -9.41 7.51 -4.91
CA VAL A 421 -10.81 7.91 -4.68
C VAL A 421 -11.01 9.26 -5.36
N SER A 422 -11.86 9.30 -6.38
CA SER A 422 -12.23 10.56 -7.03
C SER A 422 -13.31 11.30 -6.24
N ALA A 423 -13.46 12.61 -6.47
CA ALA A 423 -14.58 13.37 -5.94
C ALA A 423 -15.93 12.78 -6.41
N ASP A 424 -15.99 12.28 -7.64
CA ASP A 424 -17.19 11.63 -8.20
C ASP A 424 -17.53 10.31 -7.49
N ASP A 425 -16.53 9.54 -7.04
CA ASP A 425 -16.78 8.32 -6.25
C ASP A 425 -17.46 8.63 -4.91
N LEU A 426 -17.07 9.74 -4.27
CA LEU A 426 -17.66 10.20 -3.01
C LEU A 426 -19.09 10.73 -3.19
N LEU A 427 -19.40 11.27 -4.38
CA LEU A 427 -20.70 11.86 -4.70
C LEU A 427 -21.71 10.84 -5.27
N SER A 428 -21.24 9.78 -5.93
CA SER A 428 -22.09 8.84 -6.69
C SER A 428 -22.34 7.51 -5.99
N LYS A 429 -21.58 7.13 -4.96
CA LYS A 429 -21.69 5.84 -4.26
C LYS A 429 -22.02 6.05 -2.77
N PRO A 430 -22.78 5.14 -2.13
CA PRO A 430 -23.00 5.22 -0.69
C PRO A 430 -21.67 5.20 0.06
N LEU A 431 -21.50 6.09 1.04
CA LEU A 431 -20.26 6.22 1.82
C LEU A 431 -19.85 4.89 2.47
N SER A 432 -20.79 4.01 2.83
CA SER A 432 -20.50 2.66 3.31
C SER A 432 -19.81 1.77 2.28
N GLN A 433 -20.14 1.88 0.98
CA GLN A 433 -19.44 1.16 -0.09
C GLN A 433 -18.07 1.77 -0.39
N VAL A 434 -17.92 3.10 -0.22
CA VAL A 434 -16.62 3.77 -0.35
C VAL A 434 -15.71 3.42 0.84
N ILE A 435 -16.25 3.32 2.05
CA ILE A 435 -15.55 2.93 3.29
C ILE A 435 -15.28 1.41 3.36
N GLU A 436 -16.21 0.54 2.91
CA GLU A 436 -15.94 -0.90 2.79
C GLU A 436 -14.86 -1.19 1.74
N ARG A 437 -14.76 -0.33 0.71
CA ARG A 437 -13.72 -0.42 -0.32
C ARG A 437 -12.42 0.21 0.10
N ALA A 438 -12.41 1.03 1.15
CA ALA A 438 -11.23 1.78 1.48
C ALA A 438 -11.23 2.23 2.95
N ALA A 439 -10.11 1.99 3.63
CA ALA A 439 -9.76 2.66 4.89
C ALA A 439 -8.85 3.87 4.61
N CYS A 440 -8.89 4.86 5.50
CA CYS A 440 -8.77 6.30 5.29
C CYS A 440 -7.48 6.90 4.64
N SER A 441 -7.65 7.87 3.73
CA SER A 441 -7.13 9.25 3.86
C SER A 441 -7.78 10.16 2.81
N LEU A 442 -8.52 11.17 3.27
CA LEU A 442 -8.87 12.35 2.49
C LEU A 442 -8.09 13.48 3.14
N VAL A 443 -7.45 14.35 2.37
CA VAL A 443 -7.12 15.70 2.85
C VAL A 443 -8.23 16.57 2.28
N LEU A 444 -9.20 16.93 3.11
CA LEU A 444 -10.18 17.94 2.74
C LEU A 444 -9.53 19.31 2.92
N GLN A 445 -9.70 20.18 1.91
CA GLN A 445 -9.48 21.61 2.10
C GLN A 445 -10.25 22.04 3.34
N GLY A 446 -9.53 22.50 4.37
CA GLY A 446 -10.13 22.88 5.63
C GLY A 446 -11.24 23.92 5.40
N PRO A 447 -12.36 23.87 6.15
CA PRO A 447 -13.29 24.97 6.17
C PRO A 447 -12.56 26.24 6.61
N ARG A 448 -13.04 27.38 6.10
CA ARG A 448 -12.55 28.73 6.39
C ARG A 448 -12.32 28.90 7.89
N GLN A 449 -11.09 29.28 8.26
CA GLN A 449 -10.66 29.76 9.58
C GLN A 449 -11.46 29.21 10.79
N THR A 450 -11.26 27.94 11.10
CA THR A 450 -11.70 27.37 12.37
C THR A 450 -10.63 27.57 13.45
N ARG A 451 -11.02 28.08 14.62
CA ARG A 451 -10.10 28.19 15.76
C ARG A 451 -10.05 26.85 16.48
N CYS A 452 -8.85 26.31 16.71
CA CYS A 452 -8.63 25.04 17.41
C CYS A 452 -7.91 25.25 18.77
N PRO A 453 -8.54 25.94 19.75
CA PRO A 453 -7.92 26.17 21.05
C PRO A 453 -7.74 24.88 21.84
N LEU A 454 -6.79 24.91 22.77
CA LEU A 454 -6.66 23.89 23.82
C LEU A 454 -7.86 23.99 24.77
N VAL A 455 -8.28 22.86 25.31
CA VAL A 455 -9.22 22.84 26.45
C VAL A 455 -8.45 23.34 27.68
N ASP A 456 -8.93 24.43 28.26
CA ASP A 456 -8.36 25.08 29.42
C ASP A 456 -9.43 25.48 30.44
N ALA A 457 -9.04 26.20 31.49
CA ALA A 457 -9.96 26.66 32.54
C ALA A 457 -11.04 27.64 32.05
N THR A 458 -10.89 28.23 30.86
CA THR A 458 -11.88 29.13 30.24
C THR A 458 -12.84 28.39 29.31
N THR A 459 -12.56 27.13 29.00
CA THR A 459 -13.38 26.32 28.11
C THR A 459 -14.65 25.87 28.83
N SER A 460 -15.81 26.08 28.19
CA SER A 460 -17.11 25.68 28.74
C SER A 460 -17.23 24.14 28.80
N PHE A 461 -17.24 23.61 30.02
CA PHE A 461 -17.51 22.18 30.27
C PHE A 461 -18.82 21.74 29.63
N GLU A 462 -19.90 22.52 29.81
CA GLU A 462 -21.25 22.16 29.35
C GLU A 462 -21.31 22.05 27.83
N SER A 463 -20.63 22.95 27.11
CA SER A 463 -20.58 22.94 25.65
C SER A 463 -19.83 21.72 25.12
N VAL A 464 -18.68 21.41 25.72
CA VAL A 464 -17.85 20.27 25.31
C VAL A 464 -18.51 18.93 25.66
N ALA A 465 -19.00 18.81 26.90
CA ALA A 465 -19.60 17.60 27.39
C ALA A 465 -20.93 17.30 26.70
N SER A 466 -21.73 18.31 26.34
CA SER A 466 -22.97 18.09 25.59
C SER A 466 -22.72 17.51 24.19
N VAL A 467 -21.70 17.99 23.47
CA VAL A 467 -21.33 17.45 22.15
C VAL A 467 -20.92 15.98 22.28
N LEU A 468 -20.05 15.66 23.24
CA LEU A 468 -19.58 14.29 23.46
C LEU A 468 -20.71 13.36 23.91
N ALA A 469 -21.51 13.75 24.90
CA ALA A 469 -22.60 12.95 25.44
C ALA A 469 -23.62 12.58 24.35
N LYS A 470 -24.08 13.57 23.57
CA LYS A 470 -25.01 13.35 22.45
C LYS A 470 -24.39 12.45 21.38
N CYS A 471 -23.12 12.67 21.05
CA CYS A 471 -22.43 11.91 20.01
C CYS A 471 -22.27 10.44 20.40
N PHE A 472 -21.82 10.17 21.62
CA PHE A 472 -21.54 8.81 22.09
C PHE A 472 -22.82 8.01 22.32
N VAL A 473 -23.82 8.58 22.98
CA VAL A 473 -25.11 7.89 23.20
C VAL A 473 -25.80 7.57 21.88
N ALA A 474 -25.67 8.43 20.87
CA ALA A 474 -26.30 8.21 19.56
C ALA A 474 -25.53 7.23 18.65
N LYS A 475 -24.19 7.17 18.75
CA LYS A 475 -23.34 6.52 17.73
C LYS A 475 -22.37 5.46 18.25
N ASN A 476 -21.99 5.52 19.52
CA ASN A 476 -21.00 4.60 20.08
C ASN A 476 -21.65 3.24 20.39
N ARG A 477 -21.13 2.18 19.77
CA ARG A 477 -21.70 0.82 19.88
C ARG A 477 -21.62 0.25 21.30
N LEU A 478 -20.61 0.63 22.09
CA LEU A 478 -20.47 0.19 23.47
C LEU A 478 -21.51 0.88 24.35
N ASP A 479 -21.67 2.20 24.22
CA ASP A 479 -22.69 2.96 24.94
C ASP A 479 -24.11 2.49 24.62
N LEU A 480 -24.39 2.22 23.34
CA LEU A 480 -25.66 1.64 22.89
C LEU A 480 -25.89 0.24 23.48
N ALA A 481 -24.84 -0.57 23.63
CA ALA A 481 -24.94 -1.93 24.15
C ALA A 481 -25.19 -1.96 25.67
N VAL A 482 -24.62 -1.02 26.43
CA VAL A 482 -24.80 -0.93 27.88
C VAL A 482 -25.93 0.00 28.31
N GLY A 483 -26.52 0.74 27.37
CA GLY A 483 -27.66 1.64 27.62
C GLY A 483 -27.28 2.90 28.38
N ASN A 484 -26.08 3.44 28.16
CA ASN A 484 -25.65 4.68 28.81
C ASN A 484 -26.49 5.88 28.34
N THR A 485 -26.81 6.80 29.25
CA THR A 485 -27.56 8.03 28.95
C THR A 485 -26.66 9.26 28.88
N GLU A 486 -27.17 10.35 28.29
CA GLU A 486 -26.44 11.62 28.22
C GLU A 486 -26.07 12.12 29.64
N ASP A 487 -26.98 12.04 30.60
CA ASP A 487 -26.72 12.44 31.99
C ASP A 487 -25.60 11.62 32.66
N GLN A 488 -25.46 10.35 32.28
CA GLN A 488 -24.39 9.49 32.78
C GLN A 488 -23.04 9.87 32.13
N HIS A 489 -23.04 10.19 30.83
CA HIS A 489 -21.88 10.76 30.13
C HIS A 489 -21.42 12.08 30.76
N MET A 490 -22.36 12.99 31.00
CA MET A 490 -22.07 14.29 31.62
C MET A 490 -21.44 14.13 33.01
N ARG A 491 -21.95 13.21 33.83
CA ARG A 491 -21.38 12.91 35.16
C ARG A 491 -19.97 12.31 35.06
N ALA A 492 -19.75 11.37 34.15
CA ALA A 492 -18.44 10.77 33.93
C ALA A 492 -17.40 11.81 33.48
N LEU A 493 -17.74 12.64 32.49
CA LEU A 493 -16.89 13.72 32.00
C LEU A 493 -16.58 14.75 33.09
N LYS A 494 -17.56 15.08 33.95
CA LYS A 494 -17.35 16.02 35.05
C LYS A 494 -16.28 15.57 36.04
N HIS A 495 -16.17 14.27 36.27
CA HIS A 495 -15.17 13.69 37.17
C HIS A 495 -13.75 13.83 36.62
N ILE A 496 -13.56 13.62 35.32
CA ILE A 496 -12.25 13.70 34.67
C ILE A 496 -11.90 15.09 34.14
N TRP A 497 -12.85 16.04 34.16
CA TRP A 497 -12.65 17.39 33.64
C TRP A 497 -11.46 18.15 34.24
N PRO A 498 -11.23 18.13 35.58
CA PRO A 498 -10.06 18.79 36.15
C PRO A 498 -8.74 18.26 35.58
N LEU A 499 -8.65 16.93 35.39
CA LEU A 499 -7.47 16.28 34.81
C LEU A 499 -7.28 16.68 33.32
N ILE A 500 -8.37 16.73 32.55
CA ILE A 500 -8.35 17.18 31.15
C ILE A 500 -7.79 18.59 31.03
N VAL A 501 -8.27 19.51 31.87
CA VAL A 501 -7.84 20.91 31.89
C VAL A 501 -6.39 21.03 32.36
N GLU A 502 -6.00 20.29 33.40
CA GLU A 502 -4.63 20.30 33.92
C GLU A 502 -3.60 19.79 32.91
N GLN A 503 -3.93 18.72 32.16
CA GLN A 503 -2.99 18.13 31.22
C GLN A 503 -2.80 18.95 29.95
N GLY A 504 -3.77 19.79 29.59
CA GLY A 504 -3.65 20.68 28.43
C GLY A 504 -3.41 19.94 27.11
N THR A 505 -3.88 18.70 27.01
CA THR A 505 -3.68 17.79 25.87
C THR A 505 -4.90 17.67 24.97
N SER A 506 -6.03 18.23 25.39
CA SER A 506 -7.32 18.17 24.69
C SER A 506 -7.56 19.42 23.85
N ARG A 507 -8.32 19.27 22.77
CA ARG A 507 -8.66 20.37 21.85
C ARG A 507 -10.14 20.42 21.53
N VAL A 508 -10.59 21.62 21.19
CA VAL A 508 -11.93 21.85 20.63
C VAL A 508 -11.80 22.67 19.36
N ILE A 509 -12.69 22.44 18.41
CA ILE A 509 -12.83 23.27 17.22
C ILE A 509 -14.06 24.13 17.41
N LEU A 510 -13.88 25.44 17.27
CA LEU A 510 -14.96 26.41 17.32
C LEU A 510 -15.39 26.79 15.90
N ASP A 511 -16.71 26.88 15.69
CA ASP A 511 -17.28 27.46 14.48
C ASP A 511 -17.12 29.00 14.45
N GLU A 512 -17.53 29.63 13.35
CA GLU A 512 -17.47 31.10 13.18
C GLU A 512 -18.29 31.86 14.25
N SER A 513 -19.27 31.20 14.87
CA SER A 513 -20.11 31.75 15.92
C SER A 513 -19.54 31.52 17.33
N GLY A 514 -18.41 30.82 17.45
CA GLY A 514 -17.77 30.48 18.72
C GLY A 514 -18.36 29.25 19.43
N HIS A 515 -19.24 28.47 18.79
CA HIS A 515 -19.76 27.22 19.35
C HIS A 515 -18.82 26.05 19.07
N VAL A 516 -18.87 25.05 19.94
CA VAL A 516 -18.05 23.83 19.81
C VAL A 516 -18.58 22.98 18.66
N ALA A 517 -17.85 22.97 17.55
CA ALA A 517 -18.13 22.16 16.37
C ALA A 517 -17.56 20.74 16.50
N ALA A 518 -16.38 20.61 17.11
CA ALA A 518 -15.75 19.32 17.38
C ALA A 518 -14.92 19.32 18.67
N VAL A 519 -14.73 18.14 19.22
CA VAL A 519 -13.99 17.90 20.47
C VAL A 519 -13.08 16.70 20.27
N ALA A 520 -11.83 16.83 20.70
CA ALA A 520 -10.89 15.73 20.85
C ALA A 520 -10.29 15.79 22.26
N LEU A 521 -10.70 14.86 23.13
CA LEU A 521 -10.16 14.71 24.47
C LEU A 521 -8.96 13.77 24.45
N GLY A 522 -7.82 14.33 24.81
CA GLY A 522 -6.55 13.64 24.95
C GLY A 522 -6.07 13.64 26.40
N LEU A 523 -5.51 12.52 26.84
CA LEU A 523 -4.84 12.37 28.14
C LEU A 523 -3.50 11.67 27.93
N ASP A 524 -2.52 11.94 28.79
CA ASP A 524 -1.37 11.05 28.88
C ASP A 524 -1.84 9.69 29.40
N LEU A 525 -1.64 8.64 28.59
CA LEU A 525 -2.03 7.27 28.90
C LEU A 525 -1.46 6.81 30.24
N CYS A 526 -0.29 7.34 30.65
CA CYS A 526 0.36 6.98 31.91
C CYS A 526 -0.26 7.63 33.15
N SER A 527 -1.26 8.49 32.98
CA SER A 527 -1.95 9.17 34.07
C SER A 527 -2.86 8.23 34.83
N GLU A 528 -2.89 8.36 36.16
CA GLU A 528 -3.84 7.62 36.98
C GLU A 528 -5.22 8.26 36.89
N MET A 529 -6.16 7.55 36.26
CA MET A 529 -7.57 7.89 36.38
C MET A 529 -8.12 7.15 37.59
N THR A 530 -8.41 7.88 38.68
CA THR A 530 -9.13 7.30 39.82
C THR A 530 -10.58 7.06 39.40
N ALA A 531 -10.98 5.79 39.32
CA ALA A 531 -12.37 5.42 39.10
C ALA A 531 -13.23 6.01 40.23
N SER A 532 -14.31 6.70 39.86
CA SER A 532 -15.30 7.16 40.83
C SER A 532 -16.29 6.04 41.12
N ASP A 533 -16.63 5.84 42.39
CA ASP A 533 -17.67 4.89 42.80
C ASP A 533 -19.07 5.32 42.28
N ASP A 534 -19.24 6.58 41.91
CA ASP A 534 -20.50 7.20 41.45
C ASP A 534 -20.79 7.01 39.94
N LEU A 535 -19.97 6.22 39.23
CA LEU A 535 -20.20 5.90 37.82
C LEU A 535 -21.29 4.84 37.65
N ALA A 536 -22.10 5.00 36.60
CA ALA A 536 -23.10 3.99 36.22
C ALA A 536 -22.42 2.65 35.87
N GLU A 537 -23.12 1.54 36.11
CA GLU A 537 -22.57 0.19 35.93
C GLU A 537 -22.08 -0.07 34.50
N GLY A 538 -22.85 0.36 33.48
CA GLY A 538 -22.45 0.24 32.08
C GLY A 538 -21.16 1.01 31.75
N TYR A 539 -20.99 2.19 32.35
CA TYR A 539 -19.79 3.00 32.23
C TYR A 539 -18.57 2.37 32.89
N ARG A 540 -18.75 1.79 34.08
CA ARG A 540 -17.71 1.07 34.80
C ARG A 540 -17.24 -0.14 33.99
N ALA A 541 -18.16 -0.89 33.39
CA ALA A 541 -17.84 -2.03 32.54
C ALA A 541 -16.99 -1.64 31.31
N ILE A 542 -17.31 -0.50 30.67
CA ILE A 542 -16.50 0.04 29.57
C ILE A 542 -15.09 0.41 30.06
N MET A 543 -14.98 1.12 31.19
CA MET A 543 -13.67 1.52 31.75
C MET A 543 -12.82 0.32 32.16
N GLU A 544 -13.41 -0.72 32.77
CA GLU A 544 -12.72 -1.96 33.11
C GLU A 544 -12.20 -2.69 31.87
N MET A 545 -12.99 -2.74 30.80
CA MET A 545 -12.56 -3.30 29.51
C MET A 545 -11.36 -2.54 28.95
N HIS A 546 -11.42 -1.20 28.93
CA HIS A 546 -10.28 -0.37 28.50
C HIS A 546 -9.06 -0.59 29.39
N GLN A 547 -9.21 -0.69 30.70
CA GLN A 547 -8.12 -0.98 31.63
C GLN A 547 -7.46 -2.33 31.35
N GLN A 548 -8.23 -3.36 31.00
CA GLN A 548 -7.68 -4.67 30.62
C GLN A 548 -6.92 -4.64 29.29
N LEU A 549 -7.41 -3.87 28.31
CA LEU A 549 -6.78 -3.75 26.98
C LEU A 549 -5.52 -2.87 27.01
N GLU A 550 -5.57 -1.76 27.75
CA GLU A 550 -4.55 -0.71 27.73
C GLU A 550 -3.57 -0.80 28.90
N GLY A 551 -3.89 -1.52 29.97
CA GLY A 551 -3.04 -1.62 31.16
C GLY A 551 -1.61 -2.10 30.84
N THR A 552 -1.51 -3.12 29.98
CA THR A 552 -0.20 -3.64 29.52
C THR A 552 0.59 -2.58 28.74
N LEU A 553 -0.08 -1.73 27.94
CA LEU A 553 0.56 -0.60 27.25
C LEU A 553 1.10 0.42 28.22
N ARG A 554 0.27 0.79 29.20
CA ARG A 554 0.61 1.79 30.20
C ARG A 554 1.87 1.38 30.97
N GLU A 555 1.93 0.12 31.38
CA GLU A 555 3.11 -0.44 32.07
C GLU A 555 4.36 -0.43 31.18
N ALA A 556 4.24 -0.88 29.93
CA ALA A 556 5.36 -0.89 28.98
C ALA A 556 5.88 0.53 28.66
N MET A 557 4.98 1.49 28.45
CA MET A 557 5.35 2.88 28.16
C MET A 557 6.02 3.55 29.38
N ARG A 558 5.50 3.32 30.60
CA ARG A 558 6.14 3.77 31.85
C ARG A 558 7.54 3.19 32.01
N ALA A 559 7.73 1.90 31.75
CA ALA A 559 9.03 1.24 31.86
C ALA A 559 10.07 1.81 30.86
N GLY A 560 9.63 2.20 29.67
CA GLY A 560 10.48 2.83 28.65
C GLY A 560 10.69 4.33 28.81
N GLY A 561 10.07 4.98 29.82
CA GLY A 561 10.11 6.44 29.97
C GLY A 561 9.39 7.20 28.84
N HIS A 562 8.50 6.53 28.10
CA HIS A 562 7.78 7.12 26.98
C HIS A 562 6.44 7.68 27.46
N ARG A 563 6.09 8.89 26.98
CA ARG A 563 4.75 9.47 27.17
C ARG A 563 3.90 9.17 25.94
N MET A 564 2.65 8.79 26.14
CA MET A 564 1.72 8.52 25.04
C MET A 564 0.46 9.34 25.23
N LEU A 565 0.13 10.16 24.24
CA LEU A 565 -1.15 10.85 24.19
C LEU A 565 -2.22 9.87 23.72
N LEU A 566 -3.12 9.49 24.61
CA LEU A 566 -4.33 8.75 24.28
C LEU A 566 -5.45 9.75 23.98
N CYS A 567 -5.86 9.83 22.72
CA CYS A 567 -7.12 10.46 22.35
C CYS A 567 -8.24 9.44 22.59
N PHE A 568 -8.97 9.59 23.70
CA PHE A 568 -9.92 8.58 24.19
C PHE A 568 -11.37 8.93 23.86
N MET A 569 -11.68 10.21 23.60
CA MET A 569 -13.00 10.63 23.14
C MET A 569 -12.91 11.68 22.04
N VAL A 570 -13.58 11.43 20.92
CA VAL A 570 -13.73 12.39 19.81
C VAL A 570 -15.20 12.48 19.44
N GLY A 571 -15.70 13.69 19.28
CA GLY A 571 -17.08 13.91 18.86
C GLY A 571 -17.25 15.22 18.10
N THR A 572 -18.11 15.21 17.09
CA THR A 572 -18.55 16.40 16.36
C THR A 572 -19.98 16.75 16.74
N SER A 573 -20.34 18.02 16.56
CA SER A 573 -21.72 18.49 16.73
C SER A 573 -22.68 17.66 15.86
N MET A 574 -23.87 17.37 16.40
CA MET A 574 -24.91 16.59 15.71
C MET A 574 -25.51 17.33 14.51
N GLU A 575 -25.33 18.66 14.45
CA GLU A 575 -25.82 19.52 13.37
C GLU A 575 -24.85 19.57 12.16
N THR A 576 -23.68 18.96 12.30
CA THR A 576 -22.64 18.96 11.27
C THR A 576 -23.02 18.05 10.10
N SER A 577 -22.86 18.55 8.87
CA SER A 577 -23.03 17.73 7.66
C SER A 577 -21.99 16.59 7.61
N PRO A 578 -22.24 15.47 6.91
CA PRO A 578 -21.26 14.39 6.78
C PRO A 578 -19.91 14.84 6.19
N ALA A 579 -19.93 15.78 5.23
CA ALA A 579 -18.72 16.31 4.61
C ALA A 579 -17.92 17.19 5.58
N ASP A 580 -18.60 18.09 6.32
CA ASP A 580 -17.95 18.95 7.31
C ASP A 580 -17.46 18.15 8.52
N ASN A 581 -18.16 17.07 8.89
CA ASN A 581 -17.73 16.16 9.95
C ASN A 581 -16.40 15.50 9.61
N ALA A 582 -16.26 14.99 8.38
CA ALA A 582 -15.00 14.42 7.91
C ALA A 582 -13.84 15.44 7.97
N ALA A 583 -14.09 16.70 7.59
CA ALA A 583 -13.09 17.76 7.67
C ALA A 583 -12.73 18.14 9.12
N LEU A 584 -13.73 18.20 10.02
CA LEU A 584 -13.53 18.51 11.43
C LEU A 584 -12.78 17.42 12.20
N VAL A 585 -13.00 16.15 11.88
CA VAL A 585 -12.26 15.03 12.52
C VAL A 585 -10.79 14.98 12.06
N GLN A 586 -10.48 15.51 10.88
CA GLN A 586 -9.11 15.60 10.37
C GLN A 586 -8.32 16.77 10.93
N SER A 587 -9.01 17.86 11.28
CA SER A 587 -8.46 19.07 11.87
C SER A 587 -8.11 18.86 13.35
#